data_AF-A0AAV6J2P2-F1
#
_entry.id   AF-A0AAV6J2P2-F1
#
_cell.length_a   1.000
_cell.length_b   1.000
_cell.length_c   1.000
_cell.angle_alpha   90.00
_cell.angle_beta   90.00
_cell.angle_gamma   90.00
#
_symmetry.space_group_name_H-M   'P 1'
#
loop_
_entity.id
_entity.type
_entity.pdbx_description
1 polymer ?
#
loop_
_entity_poly.entity_id
_entity_poly.type
_entity_poly.pdbx_seq_one_letter_code
_entity_poly.pdbx_strand_id
1 'polypeptide(L)'
;MATLQRSLHRFPDGNHTPLLHDGYEGPKSQVPGQIRHLQRVWYPNTSINLKTNFALGTKNTNFGPYKYDNSTMYFYYDEAKVGTVVIPKSKAQFQRTKKFTVALDLASKDATGK
;
A
#
# COMPACT_ATOMS: atom_id res chain seq x y z
N MET A 1 -15.98 -50.40 2.72
CA MET A 1 -16.47 -51.17 1.55
C MET A 1 -17.70 -50.44 1.03
N ALA A 2 -17.62 -49.81 -0.14
CA ALA A 2 -18.71 -49.00 -0.68
C ALA A 2 -19.53 -49.84 -1.65
N THR A 3 -20.81 -50.05 -1.32
CA THR A 3 -21.76 -50.76 -2.18
C THR A 3 -22.26 -49.82 -3.27
N LEU A 4 -22.07 -50.23 -4.53
CA LEU A 4 -22.50 -49.49 -5.72
C LEU A 4 -24.00 -49.73 -5.92
N GLN A 5 -24.85 -48.76 -5.58
CA GLN A 5 -26.28 -48.82 -5.94
C GLN A 5 -26.50 -48.16 -7.29
N ARG A 6 -26.68 -48.99 -8.32
CA ARG A 6 -27.02 -48.56 -9.66
C ARG A 6 -28.55 -48.42 -9.75
N SER A 7 -29.07 -47.21 -9.57
CA SER A 7 -30.50 -46.93 -9.77
C SER A 7 -30.79 -46.82 -11.26
N LEU A 8 -31.50 -47.79 -11.82
CA LEU A 8 -32.06 -47.74 -13.17
C LEU A 8 -33.45 -47.11 -13.11
N HIS A 9 -33.53 -45.79 -13.31
CA HIS A 9 -34.81 -45.15 -13.58
C HIS A 9 -35.18 -45.38 -15.06
N ARG A 10 -36.24 -46.15 -15.30
CA ARG A 10 -36.86 -46.32 -16.62
C ARG A 10 -37.94 -45.25 -16.77
N PHE A 11 -37.76 -44.32 -17.70
CA PHE A 11 -38.80 -43.35 -18.07
C PHE A 11 -39.70 -43.92 -19.19
N PRO A 12 -40.98 -43.52 -19.29
CA PRO A 12 -42.01 -44.27 -20.02
C PRO A 12 -42.10 -43.99 -21.54
N ASP A 13 -41.23 -43.17 -22.12
CA ASP A 13 -41.43 -42.58 -23.44
C ASP A 13 -40.47 -43.05 -24.55
N GLY A 14 -39.62 -44.05 -24.27
CA GLY A 14 -39.04 -44.89 -25.33
C GLY A 14 -37.97 -44.27 -26.24
N ASN A 15 -37.44 -43.07 -25.96
CA ASN A 15 -36.30 -42.50 -26.68
C ASN A 15 -35.05 -42.44 -25.79
N HIS A 16 -33.99 -43.14 -26.20
CA HIS A 16 -32.75 -43.27 -25.43
C HIS A 16 -31.63 -42.38 -25.98
N THR A 17 -31.11 -41.47 -25.16
CA THR A 17 -29.71 -41.04 -25.24
C THR A 17 -29.12 -41.02 -23.82
N PRO A 18 -28.17 -41.91 -23.48
CA PRO A 18 -27.48 -41.84 -22.20
C PRO A 18 -26.47 -40.70 -22.25
N LEU A 19 -26.72 -39.60 -21.52
CA LEU A 19 -25.67 -38.63 -21.22
C LEU A 19 -24.92 -39.12 -19.99
N LEU A 20 -23.71 -39.63 -20.20
CA LEU A 20 -22.75 -39.88 -19.13
C LEU A 20 -22.33 -38.52 -18.56
N HIS A 21 -22.99 -38.07 -17.51
CA HIS A 21 -22.43 -37.05 -16.63
C HIS A 21 -21.74 -37.76 -15.48
N ASP A 22 -20.45 -38.04 -15.65
CA ASP A 22 -19.56 -38.36 -14.54
C ASP A 22 -19.41 -37.09 -13.70
N GLY A 23 -20.33 -36.90 -12.74
CA GLY A 23 -20.25 -35.83 -11.77
C GLY A 23 -19.15 -36.13 -10.75
N TYR A 24 -18.00 -35.46 -10.88
CA TYR A 24 -17.07 -35.34 -9.75
C TYR A 24 -17.71 -34.47 -8.68
N GLU A 25 -18.21 -35.08 -7.59
CA GLU A 25 -18.58 -34.34 -6.38
C GLU A 25 -17.30 -33.93 -5.63
N GLY A 26 -16.85 -32.70 -5.88
CA GLY A 26 -15.92 -32.03 -4.98
C GLY A 26 -16.57 -31.77 -3.61
N PRO A 27 -15.79 -31.64 -2.52
CA PRO A 27 -16.34 -31.50 -1.18
C PRO A 27 -17.27 -30.28 -1.08
N LYS A 28 -18.56 -30.54 -0.81
CA LYS A 28 -19.55 -29.51 -0.46
C LYS A 28 -19.23 -29.02 0.94
N SER A 29 -18.54 -27.88 1.04
CA SER A 29 -18.36 -27.21 2.33
C SER A 29 -19.67 -26.51 2.71
N GLN A 30 -20.51 -27.18 3.49
CA GLN A 30 -21.59 -26.54 4.24
C GLN A 30 -21.00 -26.05 5.55
N VAL A 31 -20.94 -24.72 5.75
CA VAL A 31 -20.70 -24.14 7.08
C VAL A 31 -22.09 -23.84 7.66
N PRO A 32 -22.61 -24.64 8.62
CA PRO A 32 -23.89 -24.37 9.22
C PRO A 32 -23.69 -23.42 10.41
N GLY A 33 -24.14 -22.17 10.27
CA GLY A 33 -24.19 -21.23 11.40
C GLY A 33 -24.47 -19.80 10.95
N GLN A 34 -25.46 -19.16 11.58
CA GLN A 34 -25.83 -17.77 11.34
C GLN A 34 -24.61 -16.84 11.45
N ILE A 35 -24.35 -16.04 10.40
CA ILE A 35 -23.43 -14.90 10.49
C ILE A 35 -24.20 -13.78 11.20
N ARG A 36 -23.93 -13.60 12.49
CA ARG A 36 -24.43 -12.45 13.26
C ARG A 36 -23.33 -11.40 13.35
N HIS A 37 -23.62 -10.22 12.79
CA HIS A 37 -22.88 -8.98 12.94
C HIS A 37 -21.37 -9.06 12.61
N LEU A 38 -21.01 -8.72 11.37
CA LEU A 38 -19.61 -8.49 11.00
C LEU A 38 -19.21 -7.07 11.45
N GLN A 39 -18.43 -6.95 12.53
CA GLN A 39 -17.72 -5.70 12.82
C GLN A 39 -16.46 -5.65 11.95
N ARG A 40 -16.47 -4.79 10.92
CA ARG A 40 -15.24 -4.42 10.21
C ARG A 40 -14.38 -3.58 11.15
N VAL A 41 -13.32 -4.15 11.69
CA VAL A 41 -12.32 -3.37 12.44
C VAL A 41 -11.35 -2.77 11.43
N TRP A 42 -11.31 -1.44 11.38
CA TRP A 42 -10.33 -0.67 10.60
C TRP A 42 -9.23 -0.21 11.56
N TYR A 43 -7.97 -0.53 11.26
CA TYR A 43 -6.81 0.01 11.97
C TYR A 43 -6.00 0.94 11.04
N PRO A 44 -6.49 2.14 10.67
CA PRO A 44 -5.75 3.06 9.81
C PRO A 44 -4.74 3.92 10.60
N ASN A 45 -4.28 3.45 11.76
CA ASN A 45 -3.31 4.16 12.59
C ASN A 45 -1.88 3.83 12.15
N THR A 46 -1.54 4.22 10.92
CA THR A 46 -0.17 4.25 10.42
C THR A 46 0.51 5.51 10.95
N SER A 47 1.25 5.36 12.05
CA SER A 47 2.11 6.44 12.55
C SER A 47 3.48 6.37 11.90
N ILE A 48 3.99 7.51 11.43
CA ILE A 48 5.39 7.67 11.00
C ILE A 48 6.12 8.40 12.11
N ASN A 49 7.22 7.82 12.60
CA ASN A 49 8.21 8.50 13.41
C ASN A 49 9.58 8.19 12.83
N LEU A 50 10.24 9.19 12.25
CA LEU A 50 11.57 9.03 11.67
C LEU A 50 12.44 10.23 12.01
N LYS A 51 13.56 9.97 12.69
CA LYS A 51 14.61 10.96 12.94
C LYS A 51 15.86 10.56 12.19
N THR A 52 16.30 11.39 11.25
CA THR A 52 17.48 11.09 10.44
C THR A 52 18.21 12.36 10.04
N ASN A 53 19.49 12.23 9.67
CA ASN A 53 20.27 13.30 9.08
C ASN A 53 20.33 13.09 7.57
N PHE A 54 20.02 14.12 6.79
CA PHE A 54 20.07 14.06 5.34
C PHE A 54 21.07 15.08 4.78
N ALA A 55 21.87 14.65 3.80
CA ALA A 55 22.82 15.52 3.11
C ALA A 55 22.14 16.19 1.91
N LEU A 56 22.09 17.52 1.91
CA LEU A 56 21.52 18.34 0.84
C LEU A 56 22.61 19.19 0.18
N GLY A 57 22.30 19.73 -0.99
CA GLY A 57 23.20 20.63 -1.68
C GLY A 57 22.49 21.68 -2.52
N THR A 58 22.88 22.94 -2.35
CA THR A 58 22.46 24.04 -3.24
C THR A 58 23.47 24.16 -4.36
N LYS A 59 23.07 23.80 -5.59
CA LYS A 59 23.91 23.92 -6.78
C LYS A 59 23.86 25.35 -7.32
N ASN A 60 25.02 25.95 -7.55
CA ASN A 60 25.14 27.20 -8.28
C ASN A 60 25.66 26.92 -9.70
N THR A 61 24.87 27.26 -10.71
CA THR A 61 25.25 27.15 -12.14
C THR A 61 25.67 28.50 -12.73
N ASN A 62 25.67 29.58 -11.95
CA ASN A 62 25.96 30.93 -12.42
C ASN A 62 27.47 31.22 -12.41
N PHE A 63 27.88 32.18 -13.25
CA PHE A 63 29.25 32.71 -13.32
C PHE A 63 29.54 33.77 -12.24
N GLY A 64 29.22 33.44 -10.99
CA GLY A 64 29.56 34.24 -9.81
C GLY A 64 29.07 33.55 -8.54
N PRO A 65 29.43 34.04 -7.34
CA PRO A 65 28.84 33.53 -6.10
C PRO A 65 27.33 33.78 -6.07
N TYR A 66 26.55 32.78 -5.68
CA TYR A 66 25.10 32.87 -5.55
C TYR A 66 24.71 32.85 -4.07
N LYS A 67 24.01 33.90 -3.61
CA LYS A 67 23.41 33.95 -2.28
C LYS A 67 21.99 33.40 -2.36
N TYR A 68 21.57 32.67 -1.35
CA TYR A 68 20.21 32.18 -1.21
C TYR A 68 19.71 32.45 0.21
N ASP A 69 18.41 32.74 0.31
CA ASP A 69 17.75 33.05 1.56
C ASP A 69 17.26 31.79 2.30
N ASN A 70 16.76 32.00 3.52
CA ASN A 70 16.12 30.94 4.28
C ASN A 70 14.95 30.35 3.48
N SER A 71 14.91 29.03 3.42
CA SER A 71 13.85 28.30 2.72
C SER A 71 13.41 27.11 3.54
N THR A 72 12.17 26.68 3.34
CA THR A 72 11.60 25.52 4.04
C THR A 72 11.29 24.44 3.01
N MET A 73 11.79 23.24 3.25
CA MET A 73 11.44 22.07 2.47
C MET A 73 10.40 21.25 3.25
N TYR A 74 9.34 20.86 2.56
CA TYR A 74 8.21 20.11 3.11
C TYR A 74 8.29 18.66 2.64
N PHE A 75 8.08 17.73 3.56
CA PHE A 75 8.01 16.31 3.26
C PHE A 75 6.55 15.86 3.32
N TYR A 76 6.12 15.17 2.28
CA TYR A 76 4.79 14.62 2.16
C TYR A 76 4.88 13.10 2.00
N TYR A 77 3.93 12.40 2.60
CA TYR A 77 3.64 11.00 2.31
C TYR A 77 2.20 10.96 1.82
N ASP A 78 2.00 10.52 0.58
CA ASP A 78 0.76 10.78 -0.15
C ASP A 78 0.42 12.29 -0.13
N GLU A 79 -0.81 12.68 0.18
CA GLU A 79 -1.23 14.08 0.30
C GLU A 79 -0.95 14.68 1.70
N ALA A 80 -0.43 13.89 2.65
CA ALA A 80 -0.25 14.31 4.03
C ALA A 80 1.16 14.86 4.28
N LYS A 81 1.26 16.10 4.81
CA LYS A 81 2.54 16.67 5.26
C LYS A 81 3.03 15.93 6.51
N VAL A 82 4.18 15.27 6.41
CA VAL A 82 4.77 14.44 7.47
C VAL A 82 5.96 15.10 8.17
N GLY A 83 6.50 16.19 7.62
CA GLY A 83 7.57 16.93 8.27
C GLY A 83 8.07 18.13 7.47
N THR A 84 8.99 18.86 8.08
CA THR A 84 9.61 20.06 7.48
C THR A 84 11.06 20.17 7.88
N VAL A 85 11.87 20.78 7.01
CA VAL A 85 13.24 21.13 7.33
C VAL A 85 13.57 22.54 6.87
N VAL A 86 14.35 23.26 7.68
CA VAL A 86 14.83 24.60 7.36
C VAL A 86 16.17 24.50 6.64
N ILE A 87 16.24 25.11 5.46
CA ILE A 87 17.48 25.40 4.77
C ILE A 87 17.88 26.83 5.16
N PRO A 88 18.93 27.02 5.97
CA PRO A 88 19.35 28.34 6.39
C PRO A 88 19.99 29.11 5.22
N LYS A 89 19.83 30.43 5.23
CA LYS A 89 20.45 31.34 4.27
C LYS A 89 21.95 31.09 4.18
N SER A 90 22.48 31.09 2.97
CA SER A 90 23.92 30.96 2.77
C SER A 90 24.35 31.41 1.38
N LYS A 91 25.56 31.00 0.99
CA LYS A 91 26.15 31.30 -0.30
C LYS A 91 26.81 30.06 -0.90
N ALA A 92 26.48 29.77 -2.16
CA ALA A 92 27.19 28.83 -3.00
C ALA A 92 28.23 29.57 -3.87
N GLN A 93 29.44 29.01 -3.96
CA GLN A 93 30.53 29.64 -4.72
C GLN A 93 30.38 29.41 -6.23
N PHE A 94 31.18 30.13 -7.03
CA PHE A 94 31.19 30.05 -8.50
C PHE A 94 31.18 28.60 -9.00
N GLN A 95 30.16 28.22 -9.77
CA GLN A 95 29.98 26.88 -10.35
C GLN A 95 30.14 25.71 -9.35
N ARG A 96 29.83 25.92 -8.06
CA ARG A 96 29.95 24.91 -7.00
C ARG A 96 28.61 24.56 -6.38
N THR A 97 28.55 23.36 -5.80
CA THR A 97 27.47 22.93 -4.91
C THR A 97 27.88 23.15 -3.46
N LYS A 98 27.09 23.91 -2.71
CA LYS A 98 27.25 24.02 -1.25
C LYS A 98 26.52 22.85 -0.61
N LYS A 99 27.26 21.86 -0.10
CA LYS A 99 26.72 20.72 0.65
C LYS A 99 26.52 21.08 2.12
N PHE A 100 25.46 20.58 2.73
CA PHE A 100 25.15 20.74 4.15
C PHE A 100 24.28 19.59 4.64
N THR A 101 24.39 19.27 5.92
CA THR A 101 23.58 18.24 6.58
C THR A 101 22.46 18.91 7.36
N VAL A 102 21.25 18.37 7.24
CA VAL A 102 20.08 18.82 8.01
C VAL A 102 19.50 17.66 8.82
N ALA A 103 19.04 17.96 10.03
CA ALA A 103 18.27 17.03 10.83
C ALA A 103 16.80 17.05 10.37
N LEU A 104 16.25 15.86 10.13
CA LEU A 104 14.87 15.64 9.74
C LEU A 104 14.16 14.89 10.86
N ASP A 105 13.04 15.45 11.32
CA ASP A 105 12.11 14.80 12.25
C ASP A 105 10.76 14.69 11.54
N LEU A 106 10.39 13.47 11.13
CA LEU A 106 9.09 13.17 10.56
C LEU A 106 8.21 12.57 11.64
N ALA A 107 7.06 13.19 11.86
CA ALA A 107 6.06 12.71 12.81
C ALA A 107 4.67 12.89 12.21
N SER A 108 3.97 11.79 11.97
CA SER A 108 2.54 11.80 11.61
C SER A 108 1.82 10.67 12.33
N LYS A 109 0.61 10.94 12.79
CA LYS A 109 -0.24 9.98 13.50
C LYS A 109 -1.23 9.25 12.57
N ASP A 110 -1.38 9.72 11.33
CA ASP A 110 -2.41 9.27 10.38
C ASP A 110 -1.87 9.27 8.93
N ALA A 111 -0.83 8.49 8.64
CA ALA A 111 -0.30 8.34 7.28
C ALA A 111 -1.17 7.38 6.45
N THR A 112 -2.42 7.78 6.18
CA THR A 112 -3.32 7.00 5.31
C THR A 112 -2.96 7.31 3.86
N GLY A 113 -2.24 6.41 3.19
CA GLY A 113 -2.15 6.41 1.73
C GLY A 113 -3.50 5.99 1.17
N LYS A 114 -4.13 6.85 0.36
CA LYS A 114 -5.39 6.52 -0.31
C LYS A 114 -5.18 5.75 -1.61
#